data_AF-A0A848FYY6-F1
#
_entry.id   AF-A0A848FYY6-F1
#
_cell.length_a   1.000
_cell.length_b   1.000
_cell.length_c   1.000
_cell.angle_alpha   90.00
_cell.angle_beta   90.00
_cell.angle_gamma   90.00
#
_symmetry.space_group_name_H-M   'P 1'
#
loop_
_entity.id
_entity.type
_entity.pdbx_description
1 polymer ?
#
loop_
_entity_poly.entity_id
_entity_poly.type
_entity_poly.pdbx_seq_one_letter_code
_entity_poly.pdbx_strand_id
1 'polypeptide(L)'
;MRSSCLLVLLLAAGGCASPQGFYSLTAYDGEGKPINPGRSFMAQGRAVYSAINGTCLAYPGARVVVIDKETGREATDLSPHQCRK
;
A
#
# COMPACT_ATOMS: atom_id res chain seq x y z
N MET A 1 -9.24 40.01 -35.74
CA MET A 1 -10.06 39.61 -34.58
C MET A 1 -10.51 38.17 -34.79
N ARG A 2 -10.46 37.35 -33.74
CA ARG A 2 -10.98 35.95 -33.65
C ARG A 2 -10.00 34.93 -34.26
N SER A 3 -9.49 33.91 -33.58
CA SER A 3 -9.97 33.19 -32.39
C SER A 3 -8.79 32.79 -31.51
N SER A 4 -8.82 33.18 -30.24
CA SER A 4 -7.98 32.55 -29.21
C SER A 4 -8.44 31.11 -29.03
N CYS A 5 -7.69 30.16 -29.59
CA CYS A 5 -7.70 28.77 -29.16
C CYS A 5 -7.01 28.69 -27.79
N LEU A 6 -7.75 29.05 -26.73
CA LEU A 6 -7.40 28.73 -25.35
C LEU A 6 -7.61 27.22 -25.14
N LEU A 7 -6.67 26.42 -25.63
CA LEU A 7 -6.53 25.03 -25.20
C LEU A 7 -6.03 25.06 -23.75
N VAL A 8 -6.98 25.02 -22.81
CA VAL A 8 -6.70 24.78 -21.40
C VAL A 8 -6.18 23.34 -21.29
N LEU A 9 -4.86 23.21 -21.36
CA LEU A 9 -4.14 22.00 -21.03
C LEU A 9 -4.27 21.81 -19.50
N LEU A 10 -5.33 21.12 -19.06
CA LEU A 10 -5.40 20.62 -17.70
C LEU A 10 -4.30 19.57 -17.53
N LEU A 11 -3.12 20.00 -17.08
CA LEU A 11 -2.14 19.11 -16.49
C LEU A 11 -2.77 18.52 -15.23
N ALA A 12 -3.29 17.30 -15.34
CA ALA A 12 -3.57 16.47 -14.19
C ALA A 12 -2.24 16.17 -13.48
N ALA A 13 -1.84 17.03 -12.55
CA ALA A 13 -0.77 16.77 -11.62
C ALA A 13 -1.23 15.73 -10.60
N GLY A 14 -1.37 14.48 -11.04
CA GLY A 14 -1.46 13.33 -10.14
C GLY A 14 -0.09 13.14 -9.48
N GLY A 15 0.17 13.87 -8.40
CA GLY A 15 1.32 13.57 -7.55
C GLY A 15 1.14 12.18 -6.97
N CYS A 16 2.11 11.29 -7.16
CA CYS A 16 2.11 9.99 -6.48
C CYS A 16 2.04 10.22 -4.97
N ALA A 17 0.87 9.99 -4.37
CA ALA A 17 0.68 10.08 -2.93
C ALA A 17 1.63 9.08 -2.28
N SER A 18 2.69 9.59 -1.65
CA SER A 18 3.56 8.75 -0.85
C SER A 18 2.85 8.45 0.46
N PRO A 19 2.83 7.19 0.93
CA PRO A 19 2.25 6.85 2.21
C PRO A 19 2.96 7.66 3.29
N GLN A 20 2.16 8.32 4.10
CA GLN A 20 2.53 9.13 5.25
C GLN A 20 1.76 8.56 6.44
N GLY A 21 2.39 8.45 7.61
CA GLY A 21 1.76 7.86 8.80
C GLY A 21 2.35 6.51 9.22
N PHE A 22 1.67 5.83 10.15
CA PHE A 22 2.07 4.55 10.72
C PHE A 22 1.13 3.45 10.28
N TYR A 23 1.69 2.32 9.88
CA TYR A 23 0.95 1.20 9.32
C TYR A 23 1.29 -0.09 10.07
N SER A 24 0.28 -0.93 10.31
CA SER A 24 0.49 -2.32 10.72
C SER A 24 0.23 -3.26 9.56
N LEU A 25 1.13 -4.22 9.37
CA LEU A 25 1.03 -5.25 8.33
C LEU A 25 0.78 -6.61 8.97
N THR A 26 -0.17 -7.35 8.38
CA THR A 26 -0.41 -8.76 8.70
C THR A 26 -0.35 -9.58 7.42
N ALA A 27 0.44 -10.64 7.42
CA ALA A 27 0.56 -11.56 6.28
C ALA A 27 -0.27 -12.83 6.52
N TYR A 28 -0.96 -13.27 5.47
CA TYR A 28 -1.80 -14.46 5.46
C TYR A 28 -1.28 -15.45 4.42
N ASP A 29 -1.31 -16.74 4.74
CA ASP A 29 -0.97 -17.81 3.81
C ASP A 29 -2.10 -18.09 2.80
N GLY A 30 -1.90 -19.10 1.94
CA GLY A 30 -2.87 -19.49 0.91
C GLY A 30 -4.19 -20.05 1.45
N GLU A 31 -4.25 -20.43 2.73
CA GLU A 31 -5.46 -20.88 3.42
C GLU A 31 -6.15 -19.73 4.16
N GLY A 32 -5.58 -18.52 4.11
CA GLY A 32 -6.09 -17.33 4.78
C GLY A 32 -5.73 -17.26 6.26
N LYS A 33 -4.81 -18.10 6.74
CA LYS A 33 -4.35 -18.08 8.13
C LYS A 33 -3.20 -17.08 8.30
N PRO A 34 -3.17 -16.29 9.38
CA PRO A 34 -2.05 -15.39 9.62
C PRO A 34 -0.76 -16.18 9.81
N ILE A 35 0.27 -15.80 9.05
CA ILE A 35 1.60 -16.45 9.08
C ILE A 35 2.26 -16.25 10.45
N ASN A 36 2.06 -15.07 11.06
CA ASN A 36 2.56 -14.75 12.40
C ASN A 36 1.39 -14.32 13.31
N PRO A 37 0.63 -15.26 13.88
CA PRO A 37 -0.52 -14.94 14.72
C PRO A 37 -0.10 -14.12 15.94
N GLY A 38 -0.85 -13.05 16.23
CA GLY A 38 -0.59 -12.16 17.36
C GLY A 38 0.59 -11.19 17.17
N ARG A 39 1.24 -11.20 16.01
CA ARG A 39 2.31 -10.25 15.68
C ARG A 39 1.99 -9.52 14.39
N SER A 40 2.09 -8.20 14.42
CA SER A 40 2.00 -7.32 13.25
C SER A 40 3.30 -6.56 13.08
N PHE A 41 3.76 -6.43 11.84
CA PHE A 41 4.91 -5.57 11.56
C PHE A 41 4.45 -4.12 11.51
N MET A 42 5.20 -3.24 12.16
CA MET A 42 4.95 -1.81 12.14
C MET A 42 5.89 -1.15 11.12
N ALA A 43 5.35 -0.28 10.28
CA ALA A 43 6.13 0.50 9.33
C ALA A 43 5.65 1.95 9.32
N GLN A 44 6.56 2.87 9.02
CA GLN A 44 6.26 4.30 8.95
C GLN A 44 6.51 4.83 7.53
N GLY A 45 5.55 5.59 7.02
CA GLY A 45 5.62 6.22 5.71
C GLY A 45 6.03 5.25 4.61
N ARG A 46 7.05 5.60 3.82
CA ARG A 46 7.53 4.78 2.70
C ARG A 46 8.14 3.43 3.10
N ALA A 47 8.54 3.25 4.37
CA ALA A 47 9.07 1.97 4.83
C ALA A 47 8.02 0.84 4.74
N VAL A 48 6.73 1.18 4.62
CA VAL A 48 5.65 0.19 4.41
C VAL A 48 5.86 -0.60 3.12
N TYR A 49 6.36 0.01 2.04
CA TYR A 49 6.67 -0.70 0.81
C TYR A 49 7.81 -1.69 1.00
N SER A 50 8.86 -1.29 1.74
CA SER A 50 9.96 -2.19 2.09
C SER A 50 9.48 -3.35 2.96
N ALA A 51 8.56 -3.11 3.90
CA ALA A 51 7.97 -4.15 4.73
C ALA A 51 7.11 -5.13 3.90
N ILE A 52 6.31 -4.64 2.96
CA ILE A 52 5.55 -5.47 2.01
C ILE A 52 6.51 -6.31 1.17
N ASN A 53 7.52 -5.69 0.56
CA ASN A 53 8.50 -6.38 -0.29
C ASN A 53 9.27 -7.45 0.50
N GLY A 54 9.75 -7.11 1.69
CA GLY A 54 10.44 -8.07 2.57
C GLY A 54 9.54 -9.24 2.97
N THR A 55 8.26 -8.97 3.25
CA THR A 55 7.26 -10.02 3.51
C THR A 55 7.08 -10.93 2.30
N CYS A 56 6.97 -10.38 1.09
CA CYS A 56 6.83 -11.16 -0.13
C CYS A 56 8.07 -11.98 -0.49
N LEU A 57 9.27 -11.48 -0.18
CA LEU A 57 10.52 -12.24 -0.34
C LEU A 57 10.58 -13.42 0.63
N ALA A 58 10.13 -13.23 1.88
CA ALA A 58 10.12 -14.29 2.89
C ALA A 58 9.00 -15.31 2.68
N TYR A 59 7.84 -14.86 2.19
CA TYR A 59 6.63 -15.68 2.03
C TYR A 59 6.01 -15.46 0.63
N PRO A 60 6.58 -16.09 -0.42
CA PRO A 60 6.00 -16.04 -1.76
C PRO A 60 4.54 -16.54 -1.76
N GLY A 61 3.67 -15.88 -2.52
CA GLY A 61 2.25 -16.20 -2.58
C GLY A 61 1.40 -15.78 -1.38
N ALA A 62 1.98 -15.18 -0.33
CA ALA A 62 1.21 -14.63 0.79
C ALA A 62 0.33 -13.45 0.38
N ARG A 63 -0.72 -13.20 1.15
CA ARG A 63 -1.56 -11.99 1.05
C ARG A 63 -1.26 -11.07 2.23
N VAL A 64 -0.84 -9.84 1.97
CA VAL A 64 -0.52 -8.84 2.99
C VAL A 64 -1.67 -7.87 3.13
N VAL A 65 -2.15 -7.66 4.36
CA VAL A 65 -3.12 -6.62 4.71
C VAL A 65 -2.40 -5.51 5.46
N VAL A 66 -2.65 -4.27 5.05
CA VAL A 66 -2.04 -3.07 5.64
C VAL A 66 -3.12 -2.20 6.24
N ILE A 67 -3.05 -1.95 7.54
CA ILE A 67 -3.96 -1.08 8.27
C ILE A 67 -3.23 0.20 8.65
N ASP A 68 -3.81 1.34 8.29
CA ASP A 68 -3.39 2.66 8.77
C ASP A 68 -3.76 2.77 10.26
N LYS A 69 -2.78 3.09 11.10
CA LYS A 69 -2.94 3.13 12.56
C LYS A 69 -3.55 4.42 13.08
N GLU A 70 -3.53 5.49 12.29
CA GLU A 70 -4.17 6.75 12.64
C GLU A 70 -5.68 6.65 12.44
N THR A 71 -6.11 6.11 11.29
CA THR A 71 -7.53 5.97 10.94
C THR A 71 -8.14 4.65 11.39
N GLY A 72 -7.30 3.64 11.64
CA GLY A 72 -7.74 2.26 11.92
C GLY A 72 -8.31 1.51 10.71
N ARG A 73 -8.21 2.09 9.50
CA ARG A 73 -8.81 1.54 8.28
C ARG A 73 -7.75 0.86 7.42
N GLU A 74 -8.19 -0.05 6.57
CA GLU A 74 -7.32 -0.65 5.56
C GLU A 74 -6.83 0.42 4.58
N ALA A 75 -5.51 0.48 4.38
CA ALA A 75 -4.89 1.40 3.45
C ALA A 75 -5.03 0.83 2.03
N THR A 76 -6.11 1.20 1.34
CA THR A 76 -6.51 0.63 0.03
C THR A 76 -5.45 0.76 -1.07
N ASP A 77 -4.58 1.77 -0.97
CA ASP A 77 -3.49 1.97 -1.93
C ASP A 77 -2.30 1.01 -1.71
N LEU A 78 -2.27 0.35 -0.55
CA LEU A 78 -1.23 -0.58 -0.10
C LEU A 78 -1.76 -2.00 0.12
N SER A 79 -3.08 -2.18 0.16
CA SER A 79 -3.76 -3.37 0.67
C SER A 79 -5.06 -3.68 -0.08
N PRO A 80 -5.41 -4.97 -0.25
CA PRO A 80 -4.56 -6.12 0.02
C PRO A 80 -3.46 -6.25 -1.04
N HIS A 81 -2.26 -6.61 -0.61
CA HIS A 81 -1.15 -6.87 -1.52
C HIS A 81 -0.94 -8.37 -1.68
N GLN A 82 -1.10 -8.87 -2.91
CA GLN A 82 -0.84 -10.26 -3.24
C GLN A 82 0.63 -10.45 -3.64
N CYS A 83 1.40 -11.16 -2.81
CA CYS A 83 2.77 -11.54 -3.15
C CYS A 83 2.75 -12.53 -4.31
N ARG A 84 3.72 -12.37 -5.22
CA ARG A 84 3.94 -13.32 -6.32
C ARG A 84 4.54 -14.61 -5.78
N LYS A 85 4.26 -15.72 -6.45
CA LYS A 85 4.89 -17.02 -6.19
C LYS A 85 6.21 -17.13 -6.95
#